data_AF-A0A532D6T9-F1
#
_entry.id   AF-A0A532D6T9-F1
#
_cell.length_a   1.000
_cell.length_b   1.000
_cell.length_c   1.000
_cell.angle_alpha   90.00
_cell.angle_beta   90.00
_cell.angle_gamma   90.00
#
_symmetry.space_group_name_H-M   'P 1'
#
loop_
_entity.id
_entity.type
_entity.pdbx_description
1 polymer ?
#
loop_
_entity_poly.entity_id
_entity_poly.type
_entity_poly.pdbx_seq_one_letter_code
_entity_poly.pdbx_strand_id
1 'polypeptide(L)'
;MAPVLATPTPQTHWLARWRRLASVTDGLTQDDPRLPTILTLLEQCSEHCREENDNAFIHIAKQITHLMALPTPPTLPTDIEPPHPPASLH
;
A
#
# COMPACT_ATOMS: atom_id res chain seq x y z
N MET A 1 -11.41 40.23 -10.20
CA MET A 1 -10.07 39.62 -10.19
C MET A 1 -10.28 38.12 -10.35
N ALA A 2 -9.99 37.57 -11.53
CA ALA A 2 -10.19 36.16 -11.81
C ALA A 2 -9.07 35.33 -11.14
N PRO A 3 -9.35 34.13 -10.59
CA PRO A 3 -8.32 33.31 -10.00
C PRO A 3 -7.35 32.88 -11.10
N VAL A 4 -6.05 33.14 -10.88
CA VAL A 4 -4.99 32.66 -11.75
C VAL A 4 -5.07 31.12 -11.74
N LEU A 5 -5.41 30.54 -12.89
CA LEU A 5 -5.29 29.11 -13.12
C LEU A 5 -3.81 28.78 -12.99
N ALA A 6 -3.39 28.38 -11.78
CA ALA A 6 -2.04 27.89 -11.55
C ALA A 6 -1.83 26.68 -12.45
N THR A 7 -1.13 26.87 -13.56
CA THR A 7 -0.63 25.79 -14.39
C THR A 7 0.12 24.84 -13.46
N PRO A 8 -0.28 23.55 -13.35
CA PRO A 8 0.38 22.62 -12.45
C PRO A 8 1.84 22.52 -12.88
N THR A 9 2.74 23.10 -12.09
CA THR A 9 4.17 22.92 -12.30
C THR A 9 4.50 21.43 -12.22
N PRO A 10 5.57 20.95 -12.87
CA PRO A 10 5.98 19.55 -12.81
C PRO A 10 6.08 19.04 -11.36
N GLN A 11 6.51 19.88 -10.44
CA GLN A 11 6.54 19.58 -9.01
C GLN A 11 5.14 19.36 -8.39
N THR A 12 4.12 20.05 -8.87
CA THR A 12 2.73 19.97 -8.35
C THR A 12 2.07 18.64 -8.72
N HIS A 13 2.33 18.10 -9.91
CA HIS A 13 1.70 16.84 -10.32
C HIS A 13 2.29 15.65 -9.56
N TRP A 14 3.62 15.62 -9.34
CA TRP A 14 4.26 14.60 -8.52
C TRP A 14 3.72 14.60 -7.09
N LEU A 15 3.58 15.78 -6.51
CA LEU A 15 3.05 15.95 -5.15
C LEU A 15 1.59 15.49 -5.04
N ALA A 16 0.77 15.75 -6.07
CA ALA A 16 -0.60 15.25 -6.14
C ALA A 16 -0.67 13.71 -6.22
N ARG A 17 0.27 13.08 -6.94
CA ARG A 17 0.35 11.62 -7.02
C ARG A 17 0.80 10.97 -5.72
N TRP A 18 1.84 11.51 -5.09
CA TRP A 18 2.30 11.06 -3.77
C TRP A 18 1.20 11.16 -2.72
N ARG A 19 0.42 12.24 -2.76
CA ARG A 19 -0.73 12.42 -1.87
C ARG A 19 -1.82 11.36 -2.11
N ARG A 20 -2.07 10.96 -3.36
CA ARG A 20 -2.98 9.82 -3.65
C ARG A 20 -2.44 8.51 -3.07
N LEU A 21 -1.16 8.22 -3.26
CA LEU A 21 -0.54 7.02 -2.69
C LEU A 21 -0.68 6.97 -1.17
N ALA A 22 -0.38 8.08 -0.49
CA ALA A 22 -0.53 8.18 0.96
C ALA A 22 -1.98 7.91 1.41
N SER A 23 -2.98 8.43 0.69
CA SER A 23 -4.39 8.15 0.98
C SER A 23 -4.78 6.68 0.76
N VAL A 24 -4.15 6.00 -0.20
CA VAL A 24 -4.42 4.59 -0.49
C VAL A 24 -3.76 3.68 0.56
N THR A 25 -2.60 4.07 1.06
CA THR A 25 -1.85 3.34 2.10
C THR A 25 -2.22 3.76 3.52
N ASP A 26 -3.18 4.67 3.72
CA ASP A 26 -3.61 5.16 5.05
C ASP A 26 -4.13 4.02 5.94
N GLY A 27 -4.81 3.03 5.34
CA GLY A 27 -5.29 1.84 6.04
C GLY A 27 -4.24 0.74 6.28
N LEU A 28 -2.98 0.97 5.89
CA LEU A 28 -1.92 -0.02 6.03
C LEU A 28 -1.39 -0.03 7.47
N THR A 29 -1.53 -1.17 8.15
CA THR A 29 -1.06 -1.35 9.53
C THR A 29 0.26 -2.13 9.57
N GLN A 30 0.97 -2.07 10.70
CA GLN A 30 2.25 -2.77 10.88
C GLN A 30 2.11 -4.30 10.73
N ASP A 31 0.94 -4.84 11.08
CA ASP A 31 0.64 -6.27 11.02
C ASP A 31 0.21 -6.72 9.60
N ASP A 32 0.07 -5.78 8.65
CA ASP A 32 -0.39 -6.11 7.31
C ASP A 32 0.71 -6.84 6.53
N PRO A 33 0.46 -8.07 6.04
CA PRO A 33 1.46 -8.86 5.31
C PRO A 33 1.87 -8.21 3.98
N ARG A 34 1.10 -7.23 3.49
CA ARG A 34 1.41 -6.48 2.26
C ARG A 34 2.36 -5.30 2.52
N LEU A 35 2.57 -4.91 3.78
CA LEU A 35 3.42 -3.79 4.17
C LEU A 35 4.82 -3.83 3.53
N PRO A 36 5.62 -4.91 3.66
CA PRO A 36 6.95 -4.95 3.06
C PRO A 36 6.91 -4.76 1.54
N THR A 37 5.96 -5.39 0.86
CA THR A 37 5.76 -5.24 -0.58
C THR A 37 5.40 -3.81 -0.97
N ILE A 38 4.50 -3.16 -0.22
CA ILE A 38 4.09 -1.78 -0.47
C ILE A 38 5.25 -0.81 -0.25
N LEU A 39 6.07 -1.02 0.79
CA LEU A 39 7.28 -0.21 1.03
C LEU A 39 8.26 -0.31 -0.14
N THR A 40 8.54 -1.52 -0.64
CA THR A 40 9.41 -1.70 -1.82
C THR A 40 8.84 -1.02 -3.08
N LEU A 41 7.51 -1.02 -3.26
CA LEU A 41 6.87 -0.32 -4.38
C LEU A 41 6.93 1.21 -4.21
N LEU A 42 6.83 1.72 -2.99
CA LEU A 42 6.99 3.15 -2.70
C LEU A 42 8.42 3.63 -2.97
N GLU A 43 9.44 2.81 -2.66
CA GLU A 43 10.84 3.11 -3.01
C GLU A 43 11.02 3.21 -4.53
N GLN A 44 10.49 2.25 -5.30
CA GLN A 44 10.50 2.29 -6.77
C GLN A 44 9.77 3.52 -7.33
N CYS A 45 8.64 3.93 -6.72
CA CYS A 45 7.97 5.19 -7.06
C CYS A 45 8.87 6.41 -6.83
N SER A 46 9.70 6.42 -5.79
CA SER A 46 10.66 7.49 -5.51
C SER A 46 11.75 7.57 -6.57
N GLU A 47 12.28 6.43 -6.99
CA GLU A 47 13.27 6.35 -8.07
C GLU A 47 12.68 6.84 -9.40
N HIS A 48 11.51 6.35 -9.80
CA HIS A 48 10.85 6.80 -11.02
C HIS A 48 10.45 8.27 -10.99
N CYS A 49 10.12 8.82 -9.81
CA CYS A 49 9.89 10.26 -9.64
C CYS A 49 11.18 11.06 -9.87
N ARG A 50 12.35 10.56 -9.45
CA ARG A 50 13.67 11.19 -9.71
C ARG A 50 14.07 11.09 -11.18
N GLU A 51 13.70 10.01 -11.84
CA GLU A 51 13.95 9.79 -13.28
C GLU A 51 12.94 10.49 -14.19
N GLU A 52 11.97 11.22 -13.62
CA GLU A 52 10.84 11.83 -14.33
C GLU A 52 10.03 10.81 -15.16
N ASN A 53 10.06 9.53 -14.78
CA ASN A 53 9.40 8.43 -15.47
C ASN A 53 7.96 8.24 -14.98
N ASP A 54 7.09 9.09 -15.53
CA ASP A 54 5.67 9.17 -15.22
C ASP A 54 4.91 7.84 -15.42
N ASN A 55 5.19 7.14 -16.52
CA ASN A 55 4.51 5.89 -16.87
C ASN A 55 4.84 4.77 -15.87
N ALA A 56 6.13 4.62 -15.52
CA ALA A 56 6.56 3.62 -14.56
C ALA A 56 5.98 3.90 -13.16
N PHE A 57 5.98 5.17 -12.73
CA PHE A 57 5.33 5.56 -11.48
C PHE A 57 3.84 5.18 -11.46
N ILE A 58 3.09 5.53 -12.52
CA ILE A 58 1.65 5.24 -12.59
C ILE A 58 1.40 3.73 -12.55
N HIS A 59 2.24 2.94 -13.22
CA HIS A 59 2.15 1.50 -13.22
C HIS A 59 2.31 0.93 -11.79
N ILE A 60 3.38 1.33 -11.09
CA ILE A 60 3.64 0.91 -9.71
C ILE A 60 2.53 1.39 -8.76
N ALA A 61 2.06 2.63 -8.91
CA ALA A 61 0.97 3.16 -8.10
C ALA A 61 -0.35 2.38 -8.26
N LYS A 62 -0.64 1.90 -9.47
CA LYS A 62 -1.78 1.00 -9.72
C LYS A 62 -1.58 -0.35 -9.03
N GLN A 63 -0.36 -0.89 -9.00
CA GLN A 63 -0.07 -2.13 -8.26
C GLN A 63 -0.28 -1.95 -6.75
N ILE A 64 0.19 -0.85 -6.16
CA ILE A 64 -0.07 -0.54 -4.73
C ILE A 64 -1.57 -0.46 -4.47
N THR A 65 -2.33 0.23 -5.33
CA THR A 65 -3.78 0.34 -5.21
C THR A 65 -4.47 -1.01 -5.32
N HIS A 66 -4.03 -1.86 -6.25
CA HIS A 66 -4.58 -3.21 -6.40
C HIS A 66 -4.29 -4.07 -5.17
N LEU A 67 -3.06 -4.01 -4.64
CA LEU A 67 -2.69 -4.72 -3.41
C LEU A 67 -3.55 -4.27 -2.23
N MET A 68 -3.83 -2.97 -2.10
CA MET A 68 -4.66 -2.43 -1.02
C MET A 68 -6.15 -2.77 -1.19
N ALA A 69 -6.64 -2.90 -2.43
CA ALA A 69 -8.01 -3.30 -2.73
C ALA A 69 -8.29 -4.80 -2.54
N LEU A 70 -7.25 -5.64 -2.47
CA LEU A 70 -7.43 -7.06 -2.17
C LEU A 70 -7.90 -7.20 -0.71
N PRO A 71 -9.00 -7.91 -0.43
CA PRO A 71 -9.37 -8.23 0.93
C PRO A 71 -8.23 -9.05 1.54
N THR A 72 -7.72 -8.61 2.69
CA THR A 72 -6.91 -9.49 3.54
C THR A 72 -7.75 -10.74 3.78
N PRO A 73 -7.23 -11.95 3.48
CA PRO A 73 -7.96 -13.16 3.81
C PRO A 73 -8.35 -13.06 5.28
N PRO A 74 -9.59 -13.42 5.66
CA PRO A 74 -9.97 -13.40 7.06
C PRO A 74 -8.92 -14.23 7.79
N THR A 75 -8.16 -13.57 8.66
CA THR A 75 -7.27 -14.24 9.61
C THR A 75 -8.21 -15.08 10.45
N LEU A 76 -8.41 -16.33 10.05
CA LEU A 76 -9.13 -17.30 10.86
C LEU A 76 -8.43 -17.24 12.22
N PRO A 77 -9.11 -16.91 13.33
CA PRO A 77 -8.51 -17.14 14.62
C PRO A 77 -8.33 -18.65 14.73
N THR A 78 -7.14 -19.13 14.38
CA THR A 78 -6.67 -20.48 14.74
C THR A 78 -6.30 -20.43 16.22
N ASP A 79 -7.31 -20.16 17.04
CA ASP A 79 -7.41 -20.64 18.41
C ASP A 79 -8.16 -21.98 18.32
N ILE A 80 -7.54 -22.94 17.63
CA ILE A 80 -7.90 -24.35 17.79
C ILE A 80 -6.78 -24.92 18.64
N GLU A 81 -6.99 -24.78 19.95
CA GLU A 81 -6.34 -25.59 20.98
C GLU A 81 -6.30 -27.06 20.48
N PRO A 82 -5.12 -27.71 20.40
CA PRO A 82 -5.09 -29.13 20.07
C PRO A 82 -5.86 -29.87 21.17
N PRO A 83 -6.81 -30.77 20.87
CA PRO A 83 -7.46 -31.56 21.90
C PRO A 83 -6.37 -32.41 22.58
N HIS A 84 -5.98 -32.01 23.78
CA HIS A 84 -5.09 -32.79 24.63
C HIS A 84 -5.75 -34.16 24.83
N PRO A 85 -5.08 -35.29 24.53
CA PRO A 85 -5.65 -36.59 24.86
C PRO A 85 -5.83 -36.66 26.38
N PRO A 86 -6.98 -37.12 26.92
CA PRO A 86 -7.05 -37.39 28.33
C PRO A 86 -5.98 -38.44 28.64
N ALA A 87 -5.04 -38.08 29.50
CA ALA A 87 -4.17 -39.04 30.16
C ALA A 87 -5.05 -39.94 31.04
N SER A 88 -5.66 -40.95 30.43
CA SER A 88 -6.32 -42.03 31.14
C SER A 88 -5.24 -42.95 31.67
N LEU A 89 -4.99 -42.82 32.97
CA LEU A 89 -4.38 -43.86 33.80
C LEU A 89 -5.18 -45.17 33.63
N HIS A 90 -4.54 -46.21 33.12
CA HIS A 90 -4.74 -47.59 33.59
C HIS A 90 -3.51 -48.44 33.30
#